data_AF-A0A117L0Z3-F1
#
_entry.id   AF-A0A117L0Z3-F1
#
_cell.length_a   1.000
_cell.length_b   1.000
_cell.length_c   1.000
_cell.angle_alpha   90.00
_cell.angle_beta   90.00
_cell.angle_gamma   90.00
#
_symmetry.space_group_name_H-M   'P 1'
#
loop_
_entity.id
_entity.type
_entity.pdbx_description
1 polymer ?
#
loop_
_entity_poly.entity_id
_entity_poly.type
_entity_poly.pdbx_seq_one_letter_code
_entity_poly.pdbx_strand_id
1 'polypeptide(L)'
;VRESDIPVKPEVRAASDMLGISPYEVANEGKVVMVVEREYAEEALQAMRKTKLGRDAAIIGEVIDQYRGKVLLETGIGGKRFMEPPVGDPVPRVC
;
A
#
# COMPACT_ATOMS: atom_id res chain seq x y z
N VAL A 1 2.83 -8.53 -1.77
CA VAL A 1 1.97 -7.38 -2.13
C VAL A 1 1.87 -7.32 -3.63
N ARG A 2 0.67 -7.20 -4.20
CA ARG A 2 0.45 -6.96 -5.63
C ARG A 2 0.43 -5.44 -5.86
N GLU A 3 1.39 -4.94 -6.61
CA GLU A 3 1.60 -3.49 -6.79
C GLU A 3 0.41 -2.82 -7.49
N SER A 4 -0.23 -3.54 -8.42
CA SER A 4 -1.44 -3.09 -9.12
C SER A 4 -2.64 -2.85 -8.21
N ASP A 5 -2.66 -3.50 -7.04
CA ASP A 5 -3.82 -3.51 -6.15
C ASP A 5 -3.73 -2.39 -5.10
N ILE A 6 -2.58 -1.71 -4.99
CA ILE A 6 -2.38 -0.58 -4.07
C ILE A 6 -3.15 0.64 -4.62
N PRO A 7 -4.17 1.15 -3.90
CA PRO A 7 -4.95 2.28 -4.38
C PRO A 7 -4.13 3.58 -4.31
N VAL A 8 -3.73 4.07 -5.48
CA VAL A 8 -3.09 5.38 -5.65
C VAL A 8 -3.94 6.21 -6.60
N LYS A 9 -4.37 7.39 -6.15
CA LYS A 9 -5.17 8.29 -6.99
C LYS A 9 -4.38 8.71 -8.24
N PRO A 10 -5.02 8.83 -9.41
CA PRO A 10 -4.34 9.23 -10.64
C PRO A 10 -3.54 10.53 -10.50
N GLU A 11 -4.09 11.53 -9.79
CA GLU A 11 -3.44 12.82 -9.58
C GLU A 11 -2.21 12.70 -8.66
N VAL A 12 -2.28 11.82 -7.65
CA VAL A 12 -1.15 11.53 -6.75
C VAL A 12 -0.04 10.83 -7.52
N ARG A 13 -0.38 9.85 -8.37
CA ARG A 13 0.60 9.16 -9.23
C ARG A 13 1.30 10.14 -10.17
N ALA A 14 0.53 10.97 -10.88
CA ALA A 14 1.10 11.97 -11.77
C ALA A 14 2.03 12.95 -11.03
N ALA A 15 1.60 13.45 -9.87
CA ALA A 15 2.42 14.35 -9.06
C ALA A 15 3.68 13.66 -8.51
N SER A 16 3.57 12.42 -8.04
CA SER A 16 4.70 11.65 -7.49
C SER A 16 5.75 11.38 -8.57
N ASP A 17 5.31 11.03 -9.79
CA ASP A 17 6.19 10.81 -10.94
C ASP A 17 6.92 12.10 -11.35
N MET A 18 6.20 13.24 -11.37
CA MET A 18 6.79 14.55 -11.68
C MET A 18 7.82 14.99 -10.64
N LEU A 19 7.60 14.68 -9.36
CA LEU A 19 8.49 15.04 -8.25
C LEU A 19 9.66 14.06 -8.08
N GLY A 20 9.62 12.89 -8.73
CA GLY A 20 10.60 11.84 -8.52
C GLY A 20 10.54 11.23 -7.12
N ILE A 21 9.35 11.25 -6.48
CA ILE A 21 9.13 10.74 -5.12
C ILE A 21 8.21 9.53 -5.20
N SER A 22 8.55 8.45 -4.49
CA SER A 22 7.68 7.28 -4.39
C SER A 22 6.46 7.59 -3.50
N PRO A 23 5.21 7.31 -3.94
CA PRO A 23 4.03 7.47 -3.09
C PRO A 23 3.99 6.48 -1.92
N TYR A 24 4.86 5.46 -1.93
CA TYR A 24 4.95 4.46 -0.86
C TYR A 24 5.87 4.89 0.30
N GLU A 25 6.60 6.00 0.15
CA GLU A 25 7.62 6.46 1.10
C GLU A 25 7.20 7.69 1.89
N VAL A 26 6.02 8.24 1.60
CA VAL A 26 5.51 9.48 2.20
C VAL A 26 4.39 9.22 3.21
N ALA A 27 4.32 10.09 4.21
CA ALA A 27 3.30 10.03 5.25
C ALA A 27 1.86 10.03 4.70
N ASN A 28 1.01 9.22 5.35
CA ASN A 28 -0.44 9.22 5.15
C ASN A 28 -1.13 9.55 6.48
N GLU A 29 -1.94 10.62 6.54
CA GLU A 29 -2.57 11.10 7.79
C GLU A 29 -4.02 10.64 8.01
N GLY A 30 -4.51 9.67 7.23
CA GLY A 30 -5.90 9.22 7.28
C GLY A 30 -6.11 7.80 6.80
N LYS A 31 -5.09 6.95 6.97
CA LYS A 31 -5.07 5.56 6.49
C LYS A 31 -4.65 4.62 7.60
N VAL A 32 -5.04 3.36 7.45
CA VAL A 32 -4.58 2.25 8.29
C VAL A 32 -4.12 1.12 7.38
N VAL A 33 -3.02 0.46 7.77
CA VAL A 33 -2.63 -0.85 7.23
C VAL A 33 -3.11 -1.90 8.23
N MET A 34 -3.89 -2.88 7.77
CA MET A 34 -4.50 -3.89 8.63
C MET A 34 -4.18 -5.28 8.10
N VAL A 35 -3.77 -6.16 9.01
CA VAL A 35 -3.63 -7.61 8.75
C VAL A 35 -4.80 -8.29 9.43
N VAL A 36 -5.47 -9.18 8.69
CA VAL A 36 -6.64 -9.94 9.15
C VAL A 36 -6.45 -11.41 8.85
N GLU A 37 -7.19 -12.26 9.57
CA GLU A 37 -7.29 -13.69 9.26
C GLU A 37 -7.85 -13.91 7.86
N ARG A 38 -7.32 -14.91 7.16
CA ARG A 38 -7.54 -15.12 5.72
C ARG A 38 -9.02 -15.29 5.39
N GLU A 39 -9.74 -16.05 6.20
CA GLU A 39 -11.17 -16.34 6.02
C GLU A 39 -12.06 -15.11 6.20
N TYR A 40 -11.59 -14.06 6.88
CA TYR A 40 -12.34 -12.82 7.14
C TYR A 40 -11.94 -11.66 6.21
N ALA A 41 -11.00 -11.87 5.28
CA ALA A 41 -10.45 -10.80 4.43
C ALA A 41 -11.52 -10.03 3.65
N GLU A 42 -12.45 -10.74 2.99
CA GLU A 42 -13.53 -10.12 2.22
C GLU A 42 -14.56 -9.40 3.11
N GLU A 43 -14.90 -9.97 4.26
CA GLU A 43 -15.81 -9.33 5.21
C GLU A 43 -15.23 -8.02 5.76
N ALA A 44 -13.95 -8.05 6.15
CA ALA A 44 -13.23 -6.86 6.62
C ALA A 44 -13.16 -5.79 5.52
N LEU A 45 -12.83 -6.17 4.29
CA LEU A 45 -12.79 -5.25 3.15
C LEU A 45 -14.15 -4.60 2.89
N GLN A 46 -15.23 -5.40 2.90
CA GLN A 46 -16.58 -4.89 2.73
C GLN A 46 -16.98 -3.93 3.85
N ALA A 47 -16.63 -4.24 5.10
CA ALA A 47 -16.90 -3.36 6.24
C ALA A 47 -16.19 -2.00 6.07
N MET A 48 -14.91 -1.99 5.67
CA MET A 48 -14.17 -0.75 5.40
C MET A 48 -14.83 0.07 4.27
N ARG A 49 -15.17 -0.57 3.16
CA ARG A 49 -15.74 0.08 1.98
C ARG A 49 -17.13 0.68 2.21
N LYS A 50 -17.89 0.19 3.19
CA LYS A 50 -19.17 0.77 3.62
C LYS A 50 -19.01 2.12 4.34
N THR A 51 -17.81 2.45 4.81
CA THR A 51 -17.55 3.73 5.48
C THR A 51 -17.15 4.81 4.49
N LYS A 52 -17.44 6.08 4.83
CA LYS A 52 -17.03 7.23 4.00
C LYS A 52 -15.51 7.32 3.80
N LEU A 53 -14.74 6.95 4.83
CA LEU A 53 -13.27 7.06 4.85
C LEU A 53 -12.58 5.84 4.22
N GLY A 54 -13.18 4.65 4.31
CA GLY A 54 -12.63 3.40 3.79
C GLY A 54 -13.16 2.97 2.43
N ARG A 55 -13.95 3.82 1.73
CA ARG A 55 -14.54 3.49 0.42
C ARG A 55 -13.55 2.98 -0.64
N ASP A 56 -12.30 3.42 -0.54
CA ASP A 56 -11.21 3.09 -1.47
C ASP A 56 -10.28 2.00 -0.90
N ALA A 57 -10.67 1.30 0.18
CA ALA A 57 -9.89 0.22 0.76
C ALA A 57 -9.69 -0.94 -0.24
N ALA A 58 -8.58 -1.65 -0.11
CA ALA A 58 -8.24 -2.80 -0.95
C ALA A 58 -7.43 -3.83 -0.16
N ILE A 59 -7.62 -5.11 -0.51
CA ILE A 59 -6.67 -6.17 -0.16
C ILE A 59 -5.50 -6.05 -1.13
N ILE A 60 -4.29 -5.84 -0.63
CA ILE A 60 -3.09 -5.61 -1.45
C ILE A 60 -2.08 -6.76 -1.41
N GLY A 61 -2.33 -7.81 -0.61
CA GLY A 61 -1.43 -8.93 -0.49
C GLY A 61 -1.76 -9.86 0.66
N GLU A 62 -0.85 -10.79 0.93
CA GLU A 62 -0.95 -11.78 1.99
C GLU A 62 0.39 -11.90 2.73
N VAL A 63 0.32 -12.39 3.97
CA VAL A 63 1.51 -12.78 4.75
C VAL A 63 1.95 -14.16 4.30
N ILE A 64 3.25 -14.34 4.10
CA ILE A 64 3.85 -15.61 3.69
C ILE A 64 5.01 -15.96 4.63
N ASP A 65 5.33 -17.25 4.76
CA ASP A 65 6.41 -17.71 5.64
C ASP A 65 7.81 -17.42 5.08
N GLN A 66 7.92 -17.28 3.75
CA GLN A 66 9.18 -16.93 3.10
C GLN A 66 9.50 -15.44 3.30
N TYR A 67 10.78 -15.08 3.26
CA TYR A 67 11.23 -13.67 3.32
C TYR A 67 10.80 -12.94 4.61
N ARG A 68 10.96 -13.59 5.77
CA ARG A 68 10.66 -12.99 7.09
C ARG A 68 11.34 -11.63 7.25
N GLY A 69 10.57 -10.63 7.69
CA GLY A 69 11.04 -9.25 7.88
C GLY A 69 11.22 -8.46 6.58
N LYS A 70 10.74 -8.96 5.44
CA LYS A 70 10.81 -8.29 4.14
C LYS A 70 9.42 -8.19 3.50
N VAL A 71 9.27 -7.22 2.60
CA VAL A 71 8.06 -7.03 1.80
C VAL A 71 8.41 -7.24 0.33
N LEU A 72 7.72 -8.16 -0.33
CA LEU A 72 7.83 -8.36 -1.79
C LEU A 72 6.68 -7.64 -2.50
N LEU A 73 7.04 -6.85 -3.51
CA LEU A 73 6.14 -6.30 -4.52
C LEU A 73 6.15 -7.19 -5.75
N GLU A 74 4.97 -7.65 -6.15
CA GLU A 74 4.69 -8.29 -7.42
C GLU A 74 4.14 -7.23 -8.39
N THR A 75 4.87 -6.98 -9.48
CA THR A 75 4.48 -6.03 -10.52
C THR A 75 3.36 -6.61 -11.38
N GLY A 76 2.65 -5.77 -12.14
CA GLY A 76 1.52 -6.20 -12.97
C GLY A 76 1.84 -7.25 -14.06
N ILE A 77 3.13 -7.48 -14.34
CA ILE A 77 3.60 -8.52 -15.29
C ILE A 77 4.20 -9.75 -14.59
N GLY A 78 4.06 -9.86 -13.26
CA GLY A 78 4.48 -11.02 -12.46
C GLY A 78 5.92 -10.99 -11.95
N GLY A 79 6.69 -9.93 -12.26
CA GLY A 79 8.03 -9.73 -11.71
C GLY A 79 7.98 -9.41 -10.22
N LYS A 80 8.97 -9.87 -9.45
CA LYS A 80 9.02 -9.63 -7.99
C LYS A 80 10.26 -8.82 -7.62
N ARG A 81 10.08 -7.81 -6.77
CA ARG A 81 11.16 -7.00 -6.17
C ARG A 81 10.87 -6.73 -4.70
N PHE A 82 11.90 -6.40 -3.93
CA PHE A 82 11.69 -5.95 -2.56
C PHE A 82 11.15 -4.50 -2.54
N MET A 83 10.21 -4.25 -1.64
CA MET A 83 9.91 -2.90 -1.16
C MET A 83 10.87 -2.62 -0.01
N GLU A 84 11.89 -1.83 -0.28
CA GLU A 84 12.87 -1.45 0.74
C GLU A 84 12.23 -0.45 1.72
N PRO A 85 12.52 -0.57 3.02
CA PRO A 85 12.14 0.46 3.97
C PRO A 85 12.89 1.77 3.62
N PRO A 86 12.21 2.92 3.58
CA PRO A 86 12.89 4.18 3.31
C PRO A 86 13.86 4.51 4.45
N VAL A 87 14.95 5.21 4.13
CA VAL A 87 15.90 5.72 5.14
C VAL A 87 15.22 6.75 6.05
N GLY A 88 14.25 7.49 5.50
CA GLY A 88 13.36 8.43 6.18
C GLY A 88 12.31 8.96 5.19
N ASP A 89 11.31 9.69 5.69
CA ASP A 89 10.32 10.33 4.81
C ASP A 89 11.01 11.40 3.94
N PRO A 90 10.84 11.38 2.60
CA PRO A 90 11.50 12.32 1.71
C PRO A 90 10.91 13.73 1.75
N VAL A 91 9.74 13.94 2.39
CA VAL A 91 9.07 15.24 2.46
C VAL A 91 9.47 15.97 3.76
N PRO A 92 10.20 17.09 3.68
CA PRO A 92 10.60 17.83 4.87
C PRO A 92 9.37 18.46 5.54
N ARG A 93 9.32 18.40 6.88
CA ARG A 93 8.25 19.00 7.70
C ARG A 93 6.85 18.47 7.38
N VAL A 94 6.76 17.19 6.98
CA VAL A 94 5.51 16.55 6.57
C VAL A 94 4.50 16.39 7.72
N CYS A 95 4.97 16.28 8.97
CA CYS A 95 4.16 16.23 10.19
C CYS A 95 4.92 16.74 11.41
#